data_AF-A0A0C2GZ20-F1
#
_entry.id   AF-A0A0C2GZ20-F1
#
_cell.length_a   1.000
_cell.length_b   1.000
_cell.length_c   1.000
_cell.angle_alpha   90.00
_cell.angle_beta   90.00
_cell.angle_gamma   90.00
#
_symmetry.space_group_name_H-M   'P 1'
#
loop_
_entity.id
_entity.type
_entity.pdbx_description
1 polymer ?
#
loop_
_entity_poly.entity_id
_entity_poly.type
_entity_poly.pdbx_seq_one_letter_code
_entity_poly.pdbx_strand_id
1 'polypeptide(L)' 'MIHISQAANDLLHEVGGYLTEPRGEVIIKGKGVMETFWLLGPSNGNASTQIRPSVKKGLTSNLDNADSLFQSSKETLPI' A
#
# COMPACT_ATOMS: atom_id res chain seq x y z
N MET A 1 4.21 9.99 -22.06
CA MET A 1 4.27 10.90 -20.91
C MET A 1 2.85 11.06 -20.36
N ILE A 2 2.66 10.97 -19.04
CA ILE A 2 1.33 10.95 -18.41
C ILE A 2 1.08 12.30 -17.76
N HIS A 3 -0.06 12.92 -18.09
CA HIS A 3 -0.50 14.19 -17.51
C HIS A 3 -1.57 13.91 -16.47
N ILE A 4 -1.51 14.62 -15.36
CA ILE A 4 -2.48 14.50 -14.28
C ILE A 4 -2.99 15.88 -13.86
N SER A 5 -4.19 15.89 -13.28
CA SER A 5 -4.80 17.08 -12.67
C SER A 5 -4.15 17.42 -11.33
N GLN A 6 -4.36 18.65 -10.84
CA GLN A 6 -4.03 19.03 -9.46
C GLN A 6 -4.55 18.02 -8.44
N ALA A 7 -5.84 17.67 -8.48
CA ALA A 7 -6.44 16.76 -7.51
C ALA A 7 -5.78 15.36 -7.50
N ALA A 8 -5.35 14.86 -8.67
CA ALA A 8 -4.63 13.60 -8.75
C ALA A 8 -3.19 13.74 -8.22
N ASN A 9 -2.53 14.87 -8.50
CA ASN A 9 -1.22 15.20 -7.94
C ASN A 9 -1.25 15.27 -6.40
N ASP A 10 -2.27 15.90 -5.83
CA ASP A 10 -2.46 16.00 -4.37
C ASP A 10 -2.59 14.61 -3.74
N LEU A 11 -3.39 13.73 -4.34
CA LEU A 11 -3.56 12.36 -3.85
C LEU A 11 -2.27 11.54 -3.98
N LEU A 12 -1.51 11.71 -5.06
CA LEU A 12 -0.23 11.03 -5.22
C LEU A 12 0.83 11.52 -4.22
N HIS A 13 0.78 12.80 -3.84
CA HIS A 13 1.61 13.33 -2.76
C HIS A 13 1.17 12.81 -1.39
N GLU A 14 -0.14 12.65 -1.15
CA GLU A 14 -0.67 12.08 0.09
C GLU A 14 -0.29 10.60 0.25
N VAL A 15 -0.47 9.80 -0.82
CA VAL A 15 -0.09 8.38 -0.82
C VAL A 15 1.43 8.21 -0.82
N GLY A 16 2.16 9.14 -1.45
CA GLY A 16 3.59 9.06 -1.64
C GLY A 16 4.00 8.00 -2.67
N GLY A 17 5.31 7.83 -2.86
CA GLY A 17 5.86 6.80 -3.75
C GLY A 17 5.89 7.17 -5.23
N TYR A 18 5.43 8.36 -5.60
CA TYR A 18 5.44 8.88 -6.98
C TYR A 18 6.10 10.25 -7.04
N LEU A 19 6.77 10.52 -8.16
CA LEU A 19 7.38 11.79 -8.50
C LEU A 19 6.56 12.50 -9.57
N THR A 20 6.28 13.76 -9.34
CA THR A 20 5.54 14.63 -10.26
C THR A 20 6.28 15.95 -10.47
N GLU A 21 6.01 16.60 -11.60
CA GLU A 21 6.55 17.91 -11.94
C GLU A 21 5.45 18.84 -12.44
N PRO A 22 5.46 20.14 -12.09
CA PRO A 22 4.54 21.11 -12.67
C PRO A 22 4.73 21.20 -14.19
N ARG A 23 3.63 21.04 -14.93
CA ARG A 23 3.59 21.34 -16.37
C ARG A 23 3.16 22.80 -16.60
N GLY A 24 2.33 23.32 -15.70
CA GLY A 24 1.71 24.64 -15.78
C GLY A 24 0.24 24.60 -16.17
N GLU A 25 -0.28 25.77 -16.49
CA GLU A 25 -1.69 26.00 -16.80
C GLU A 25 -2.06 25.61 -18.24
N VAL A 26 -3.23 24.97 -18.40
CA VAL A 26 -3.78 24.57 -19.70
C VAL A 26 -5.25 25.00 -19.80
N ILE A 27 -5.66 25.52 -20.96
CA ILE A 27 -7.06 25.86 -21.23
C ILE A 27 -7.82 24.60 -21.61
N ILE A 28 -8.82 24.24 -20.81
CA ILE A 28 -9.71 23.11 -21.05
C ILE A 28 -11.10 23.65 -21.41
N LYS A 29 -11.60 23.29 -22.59
CA LYS A 29 -12.94 23.68 -23.04
C LYS A 29 -13.99 23.26 -21.99
N GLY A 30 -14.71 24.24 -21.44
CA GLY A 30 -15.76 24.01 -20.44
C GLY A 30 -15.28 23.87 -18.99
N LYS A 31 -13.97 23.88 -18.72
CA LYS A 31 -13.41 23.96 -17.35
C LYS A 31 -12.61 25.24 -17.09
N GLY A 32 -12.22 25.97 -18.13
CA GLY A 32 -11.40 27.17 -17.99
C GLY A 32 -9.91 26.82 -17.95
N VAL A 33 -9.15 27.61 -17.20
CA VAL A 33 -7.71 27.38 -16.98
C VAL A 33 -7.55 26.34 -15.87
N MET A 34 -6.69 25.35 -16.10
CA MET A 34 -6.44 24.28 -15.16
C MET A 34 -4.95 24.00 -15.05
N GLU A 35 -4.45 23.91 -13.82
CA GLU A 35 -3.08 23.48 -13.55
C GLU A 35 -2.92 21.97 -13.78
N THR A 36 -1.81 21.59 -14.40
CA THR A 36 -1.49 20.20 -14.74
C THR A 36 -0.07 19.84 -14.38
N PHE A 37 0.16 18.54 -14.18
CA PHE A 37 1.43 17.98 -13.77
C PHE A 37 1.84 16.83 -14.67
N TRP A 38 3.14 16.63 -14.78
CA TRP A 38 3.75 15.43 -15.31
C TRP A 38 3.89 14.39 -14.21
N LEU A 39 3.44 13.17 -14.48
CA LEU A 39 3.81 12.02 -13.68
C LEU A 39 5.11 11.43 -14.24
N LEU A 40 6.19 11.53 -13.47
CA LEU A 40 7.52 11.04 -13.87
C LEU A 40 7.67 9.53 -13.64
N GLY A 41 7.05 9.02 -12.57
CA GLY A 41 7.12 7.62 -12.19
C GLY A 41 7.28 7.43 -10.68
N PRO A 42 7.70 6.23 -10.23
CA PRO A 42 7.91 5.97 -8.82
C PRO A 42 9.11 6.73 -8.25
N SER A 43 9.03 7.15 -6.98
CA SER A 43 10.21 7.66 -6.27
C SER A 43 11.20 6.51 -6.05
N ASN A 44 12.45 6.72 -6.45
CA ASN A 44 13.57 5.79 -6.30
C ASN A 44 13.81 5.43 -4.82
N GLY A 45 13.22 4.33 -4.36
CA GLY A 45 13.49 3.80 -3.02
C GLY A 45 12.60 2.65 -2.53
N ASN A 46 11.36 2.48 -3.00
CA ASN A 46 10.47 1.44 -2.45
C ASN A 46 9.17 1.18 -3.25
N ALA A 47 9.20 1.24 -4.59
CA ALA A 47 8.03 0.94 -5.43
C ALA A 47 7.47 -0.50 -5.25
N SER A 48 8.14 -1.38 -4.49
CA SER A 48 7.72 -2.77 -4.26
C SER A 48 7.07 -3.04 -2.90
N THR A 49 6.92 -2.07 -1.98
CA THR A 49 6.48 -2.40 -0.60
C THR A 49 5.09 -1.93 -0.18
N GLN A 50 4.44 -0.95 -0.82
CA GLN A 50 3.23 -0.33 -0.22
C GLN A 50 1.98 -0.22 -1.11
N ILE A 51 1.78 -1.13 -2.07
CA ILE A 51 0.41 -1.46 -2.52
C ILE A 51 0.06 -2.86 -2.03
N ARG A 52 0.17 -3.05 -0.71
CA ARG A 52 -0.71 -3.98 -0.01
C ARG A 52 -1.69 -3.09 0.72
N PRO A 53 -3.02 -3.22 0.51
CA PRO A 53 -3.95 -2.62 1.46
C PRO A 53 -3.52 -3.11 2.83
N SER A 54 -3.20 -2.18 3.74
CA SER A 54 -2.84 -2.51 5.11
C SER A 54 -4.04 -3.20 5.74
N VAL A 55 -4.12 -4.53 5.61
CA VAL A 55 -4.92 -5.37 6.49
C VAL A 55 -4.34 -5.08 7.86
N LYS A 56 -5.09 -4.34 8.69
CA LYS A 56 -4.75 -4.08 10.07
C LYS A 56 -4.53 -5.45 10.72
N LYS A 57 -3.27 -5.85 10.90
CA LYS A 57 -2.93 -7.08 11.63
C LYS A 57 -3.26 -6.76 13.08
N GLY A 58 -4.47 -7.13 13.47
CA GLY A 58 -4.93 -7.06 14.84
C GLY A 58 -3.87 -7.67 15.75
N LEU A 59 -3.57 -6.92 16.79
CA LEU A 59 -2.82 -7.32 17.96
C LEU A 59 -3.42 -8.61 18.53
N THR A 60 -2.79 -9.77 18.32
CA THR A 60 -2.99 -10.97 19.13
C THR A 60 -1.63 -11.58 19.46
N SER A 61 -0.98 -11.02 20.48
CA SER A 61 -0.02 -11.78 21.28
C SER A 61 -0.78 -12.87 22.04
N ASN A 62 -0.27 -14.10 21.97
CA ASN A 62 -0.60 -15.32 22.73
C ASN A 62 -1.06 -16.48 21.85
N LEU A 63 -0.08 -17.17 21.25
CA LEU A 63 -0.22 -18.53 20.75
C LEU A 63 1.02 -19.34 21.17
N ASP A 64 1.27 -19.41 22.48
CA ASP A 64 2.25 -20.32 23.09
C ASP A 64 1.54 -21.12 24.20
N ASN A 65 0.59 -21.99 23.83
CA ASN A 65 0.14 -23.10 24.69
C ASN A 65 -0.88 -24.02 23.98
N ALA A 66 -0.44 -24.77 22.96
CA ALA A 66 -1.27 -25.82 22.36
C ALA A 66 -0.57 -27.18 22.24
N ASP A 67 0.61 -27.35 22.87
CA ASP A 67 1.40 -28.59 22.77
C ASP A 67 1.40 -29.45 24.05
N SER A 68 0.63 -29.11 25.10
CA SER A 68 0.64 -29.86 26.37
C SER A 68 -0.57 -30.78 26.64
N LEU A 69 -1.51 -30.93 25.69
CA LEU A 69 -2.74 -31.72 25.90
C LEU A 69 -2.87 -32.97 25.02
N PHE A 70 -1.79 -33.43 24.40
CA PHE A 70 -1.78 -34.68 23.62
C PHE A 70 -0.66 -35.67 24.03
N GLN A 71 -0.12 -35.49 25.25
CA GLN A 71 0.81 -36.42 25.89
C GLN A 71 0.17 -37.06 27.12
N SER A 72 -0.95 -37.74 26.95
CA SER A 72 -1.41 -38.74 27.92
C SER A 72 -2.45 -39.66 27.29
N SER A 73 -2.01 -40.59 26.45
CA SER A 73 -2.62 -41.93 26.25
C SER A 73 -1.92 -42.67 25.09
N LYS A 74 -0.62 -42.96 25.23
CA LYS A 74 0.06 -44.01 24.45
C LYS A 74 1.12 -44.69 25.31
N GLU A 75 0.70 -45.69 26.07
CA GLU A 75 1.48 -46.87 26.51
C GLU A 75 0.41 -47.84 27.05
N THR A 76 0.28 -49.10 26.63
CA THR A 76 1.26 -50.09 26.16
C THR A 76 0.53 -51.18 25.35
N LEU A 77 1.13 -51.66 24.26
CA LEU A 77 0.88 -52.98 23.62
C LEU A 77 2.06 -53.91 24.02
N PRO A 78 2.06 -55.25 23.79
CA PRO A 78 1.01 -56.27 23.64
C PRO A 78 1.27 -57.52 24.52
N ILE A 79 0.32 -58.49 24.58
CA ILE A 79 0.54 -59.93 24.30
C ILE A 79 -0.72 -60.45 23.60
#